data_AF-A0A7C7YQ42-F1
#
_entry.id   AF-A0A7C7YQ42-F1
#
_cell.length_a   1.000
_cell.length_b   1.000
_cell.length_c   1.000
_cell.angle_alpha   90.00
_cell.angle_beta   90.00
_cell.angle_gamma   90.00
#
_symmetry.space_group_name_H-M   'P 1'
#
loop_
_entity.id
_entity.type
_entity.pdbx_description
1 polymer ?
#
loop_
_entity_poly.entity_id
_entity_poly.type
_entity_poly.pdbx_seq_one_letter_code
_entity_poly.pdbx_strand_id
1 'polypeptide(L)'
;MSHFNRLPLYLLISPMLWLPGGAEGVQQATNPPVDVVETFEAQPAVEAQPAIETQPAVESQPQFETEPEVELSGDDVATVVADVADDSSTGVVDEQSSHVTEDEQYQTSVIVSGLETDAQVTNLRRYSSDDIHRKNWSRALKEVEELVTLRPYHADYHLTLGLIHRRLEETHKDGIHLEEALRKYEEYADFGGEDAIAALLTAEAFAHQNQREAAFQQLEKAASYGMNIARAVQQFPSLKSYTSDTRFVRAALRLERYNLSVVAARDPFTGPWSQVLPTPGSPKVGPLDDTQQKKFLAEARTAMHLLEYALRNGDQVSAMDAYAKIEDVGSHLNRFDVPELSSELRSILERLDELEEGIDQIRVAYLYEQARSMMESMRVSFEEQEFDLVNQTHGEVVAIAQDISMMGESYQAASSLVIQAADQFQQRSDIVREFQSKNVSVEGVVVAEDGSHAIINAELIPEGGQVLGGVLYSVQRDRVEFL
;
A
#
# COMPACT_ATOMS: atom_id res chain seq x y z
N MET A 1 8.76 42.56 42.06
CA MET A 1 7.76 41.53 41.65
C MET A 1 7.14 42.00 40.35
N SER A 2 7.57 41.41 39.23
CA SER A 2 7.02 41.65 37.90
C SER A 2 6.82 40.28 37.25
N HIS A 3 5.61 40.04 36.74
CA HIS A 3 5.26 38.75 36.14
C HIS A 3 6.01 38.57 34.82
N PHE A 4 6.84 37.53 34.73
CA PHE A 4 7.27 36.99 33.45
C PHE A 4 6.14 36.13 32.87
N ASN A 5 5.45 36.65 31.85
CA ASN A 5 4.58 35.82 31.03
C ASN A 5 5.46 34.89 30.19
N ARG A 6 5.31 33.57 30.38
CA ARG A 6 5.76 32.59 29.40
C ARG A 6 4.88 32.70 28.16
N LEU A 7 5.45 33.15 27.05
CA LEU A 7 4.81 33.09 25.73
C LEU A 7 5.34 31.83 24.99
N PRO A 8 4.50 31.08 24.28
CA PRO A 8 4.97 30.04 23.37
C PRO A 8 5.65 30.70 22.16
N LEU A 9 6.88 30.29 21.86
CA LEU A 9 7.62 30.79 20.71
C LEU A 9 7.23 29.97 19.47
N TYR A 10 6.55 30.60 18.50
CA TYR A 10 6.31 29.99 17.20
C TYR A 10 7.54 30.22 16.31
N LEU A 11 8.17 29.14 15.88
CA LEU A 11 9.32 29.15 14.98
C LEU A 11 8.83 29.29 13.52
N LEU A 12 8.42 30.51 13.14
CA LEU A 12 7.97 30.81 11.78
C LEU A 12 9.17 30.96 10.84
N ILE A 13 9.50 29.86 10.15
CA ILE A 13 10.33 29.86 8.95
C ILE A 13 9.49 30.39 7.79
N SER A 14 10.06 31.29 6.97
CA SER A 14 9.35 32.04 5.93
C SER A 14 8.42 31.17 5.04
N PRO A 15 7.17 31.61 4.79
CA PRO A 15 6.34 30.98 3.77
C PRO A 15 6.92 31.28 2.38
N MET A 16 7.30 30.24 1.65
CA MET A 16 7.67 30.36 0.25
C MET A 16 6.38 30.34 -0.59
N LEU A 17 6.24 31.27 -1.53
CA LEU A 17 5.08 31.27 -2.45
C LEU A 17 5.14 30.04 -3.35
N TRP A 18 4.28 29.06 -3.07
CA TRP A 18 3.83 28.11 -4.09
C TRP A 18 2.63 28.73 -4.81
N LEU A 19 2.74 28.91 -6.13
CA LEU A 19 1.65 29.44 -6.95
C LEU A 19 0.63 28.32 -7.25
N PRO A 20 -0.67 28.50 -6.91
CA PRO A 20 -1.69 27.53 -7.29
C PRO A 20 -2.13 27.76 -8.75
N GLY A 21 -1.86 26.77 -9.59
CA GLY A 21 -2.36 26.61 -10.96
C GLY A 21 -1.86 25.25 -11.45
N GLY A 22 -2.71 24.31 -11.87
CA GLY A 22 -3.86 24.52 -12.74
C GLY A 22 -3.37 24.30 -14.17
N ALA A 23 -3.84 23.23 -14.84
CA ALA A 23 -3.19 22.60 -15.99
C ALA A 23 -3.28 23.37 -17.33
N GLU A 24 -3.01 24.67 -17.33
CA GLU A 24 -3.00 25.53 -18.52
C GLU A 24 -1.61 26.15 -18.72
N GLY A 25 -0.65 25.42 -19.32
CA GLY A 25 0.68 26.00 -19.49
C GLY A 25 1.84 25.17 -20.06
N VAL A 26 1.63 23.94 -20.54
CA VAL A 26 2.72 23.21 -21.24
C VAL A 26 2.78 23.65 -22.71
N GLN A 27 3.33 24.84 -22.96
CA GLN A 27 3.67 25.31 -24.30
C GLN A 27 5.18 25.51 -24.46
N GLN A 28 5.66 25.22 -25.67
CA GLN A 28 7.07 25.01 -26.01
C GLN A 28 7.97 26.20 -25.70
N ALA A 29 9.10 25.93 -25.04
CA ALA A 29 10.15 26.92 -24.82
C ALA A 29 11.04 27.08 -26.08
N THR A 30 10.91 28.21 -26.77
CA THR A 30 11.91 28.67 -27.75
C THR A 30 12.35 30.10 -27.42
N ASN A 31 13.61 30.23 -26.97
CA ASN A 31 14.36 31.48 -26.78
C ASN A 31 14.95 31.94 -28.15
N PRO A 32 15.55 33.15 -28.34
CA PRO A 32 15.91 34.22 -27.38
C PRO A 32 15.64 35.66 -27.96
N PRO A 33 16.40 36.75 -27.62
CA PRO A 33 16.45 37.51 -26.36
C PRO A 33 16.23 39.05 -26.56
N VAL A 34 16.32 39.86 -25.47
CA VAL A 34 17.00 41.19 -25.32
C VAL A 34 16.35 42.08 -24.23
N ASP A 35 17.17 42.90 -23.58
CA ASP A 35 16.93 43.87 -22.49
C ASP A 35 15.71 44.82 -22.59
N VAL A 36 15.20 45.29 -21.44
CA VAL A 36 15.26 46.72 -20.97
C VAL A 36 14.35 46.99 -19.74
N VAL A 37 15.00 47.44 -18.65
CA VAL A 37 14.61 48.45 -17.60
C VAL A 37 13.23 48.45 -16.89
N GLU A 38 13.33 48.60 -15.56
CA GLU A 38 12.38 49.04 -14.51
C GLU A 38 11.10 49.84 -14.89
N THR A 39 9.99 49.61 -14.17
CA THR A 39 9.33 50.64 -13.30
C THR A 39 8.21 50.08 -12.40
N PHE A 40 7.75 50.90 -11.44
CA PHE A 40 6.89 50.60 -10.28
C PHE A 40 5.36 50.81 -10.51
N GLU A 41 4.57 50.42 -9.49
CA GLU A 41 3.15 50.75 -9.22
C GLU A 41 2.08 50.03 -10.10
N ALA A 42 0.84 49.73 -9.67
CA ALA A 42 0.12 49.97 -8.40
C ALA A 42 -0.92 48.84 -8.13
N GLN A 43 -1.40 48.69 -6.88
CA GLN A 43 -2.65 47.98 -6.58
C GLN A 43 -3.88 48.88 -6.86
N PRO A 44 -5.05 48.27 -7.13
CA PRO A 44 -6.22 48.68 -6.34
C PRO A 44 -7.17 47.53 -5.91
N ALA A 45 -7.39 47.49 -4.60
CA ALA A 45 -8.63 47.28 -3.85
C ALA A 45 -9.95 46.73 -4.48
N VAL A 46 -10.44 45.64 -3.85
CA VAL A 46 -11.81 45.43 -3.27
C VAL A 46 -13.01 45.16 -4.22
N GLU A 47 -14.04 44.51 -3.63
CA GLU A 47 -15.39 44.15 -4.14
C GLU A 47 -15.50 42.79 -4.86
N ALA A 48 -16.49 41.91 -4.60
CA ALA A 48 -17.48 41.84 -3.51
C ALA A 48 -18.00 40.38 -3.34
N GLN A 49 -18.48 40.04 -2.14
CA GLN A 49 -19.35 38.87 -1.93
C GLN A 49 -20.81 39.21 -2.32
N PRO A 50 -21.56 38.22 -2.82
CA PRO A 50 -22.97 38.09 -2.45
C PRO A 50 -23.28 36.74 -1.79
N ALA A 51 -24.40 36.69 -1.08
CA ALA A 51 -24.78 35.61 -0.17
C ALA A 51 -25.88 34.68 -0.73
N ILE A 52 -25.98 33.50 -0.11
CA ILE A 52 -27.19 32.70 0.24
C ILE A 52 -28.42 32.79 -0.68
N GLU A 53 -28.86 31.62 -1.18
CA GLU A 53 -30.25 31.10 -1.34
C GLU A 53 -30.15 29.83 -2.23
N THR A 54 -30.90 28.73 -2.15
CA THR A 54 -31.95 28.22 -1.23
C THR A 54 -32.03 26.69 -1.37
N GLN A 55 -32.48 25.96 -0.33
CA GLN A 55 -32.95 24.57 -0.50
C GLN A 55 -34.39 24.54 -1.04
N PRO A 56 -34.77 23.50 -1.79
CA PRO A 56 -36.12 22.94 -1.73
C PRO A 56 -36.12 21.50 -1.18
N ALA A 57 -37.29 21.06 -0.69
CA ALA A 57 -37.45 19.86 0.12
C ALA A 57 -38.13 18.69 -0.61
N VAL A 58 -37.83 17.47 -0.11
CA VAL A 58 -38.67 16.26 0.02
C VAL A 58 -39.91 16.10 -0.90
N GLU A 59 -39.83 15.11 -1.79
CA GLU A 59 -40.89 14.15 -2.20
C GLU A 59 -40.17 12.95 -2.88
N SER A 60 -40.62 11.69 -2.86
CA SER A 60 -41.62 10.99 -2.00
C SER A 60 -41.38 9.46 -2.06
N GLN A 61 -41.84 8.70 -1.05
CA GLN A 61 -41.78 7.22 -1.04
C GLN A 61 -42.93 6.59 -1.87
N PRO A 62 -42.80 5.30 -2.22
CA PRO A 62 -43.90 4.37 -2.01
C PRO A 62 -43.55 3.27 -0.99
N GLN A 63 -44.56 2.86 -0.21
CA GLN A 63 -44.51 1.77 0.77
C GLN A 63 -45.04 0.43 0.17
N PHE A 64 -45.14 -0.58 1.05
CA PHE A 64 -45.78 -1.89 0.89
C PHE A 64 -44.89 -2.98 0.23
N GLU A 65 -44.89 -4.24 0.70
CA GLU A 65 -45.73 -4.89 1.72
C GLU A 65 -44.99 -6.01 2.49
N THR A 66 -45.51 -6.40 3.64
CA THR A 66 -44.92 -7.33 4.62
C THR A 66 -45.16 -8.82 4.30
N GLU A 67 -44.11 -9.63 4.50
CA GLU A 67 -44.05 -10.92 5.25
C GLU A 67 -45.22 -11.95 5.17
N PRO A 68 -44.89 -13.26 5.22
CA PRO A 68 -44.83 -13.87 6.56
C PRO A 68 -43.68 -14.85 6.81
N GLU A 69 -43.34 -14.95 8.10
CA GLU A 69 -42.46 -15.95 8.71
C GLU A 69 -42.97 -17.39 8.53
N VAL A 70 -42.06 -18.36 8.50
CA VAL A 70 -42.34 -19.75 8.87
C VAL A 70 -41.21 -20.27 9.76
N GLU A 71 -41.40 -20.23 11.08
CA GLU A 71 -40.69 -21.14 11.98
C GLU A 71 -41.19 -22.57 11.76
N LEU A 72 -40.30 -23.56 11.60
CA LEU A 72 -40.56 -24.90 12.11
C LEU A 72 -39.26 -25.59 12.60
N SER A 73 -39.26 -25.85 13.90
CA SER A 73 -38.36 -26.75 14.62
C SER A 73 -38.51 -28.22 14.22
N GLY A 74 -37.48 -29.03 14.44
CA GLY A 74 -37.66 -30.46 14.71
C GLY A 74 -36.47 -31.34 14.36
N ASP A 75 -35.93 -32.06 15.36
CA ASP A 75 -35.17 -33.28 15.14
C ASP A 75 -36.01 -34.30 14.35
N ASP A 76 -35.38 -35.11 13.49
CA ASP A 76 -35.44 -36.56 13.71
C ASP A 76 -34.33 -37.36 13.00
N VAL A 77 -34.03 -38.52 13.57
CA VAL A 77 -32.96 -39.43 13.12
C VAL A 77 -33.57 -40.61 12.36
N ALA A 78 -33.14 -40.85 11.11
CA ALA A 78 -33.45 -42.11 10.42
C ALA A 78 -32.38 -42.55 9.41
N THR A 79 -31.59 -43.55 9.80
CA THR A 79 -30.79 -44.37 8.88
C THR A 79 -31.69 -45.43 8.23
N VAL A 80 -31.76 -45.51 6.90
CA VAL A 80 -32.24 -46.71 6.17
C VAL A 80 -31.32 -46.97 4.97
N VAL A 81 -31.10 -48.26 4.68
CA VAL A 81 -30.11 -48.78 3.73
C VAL A 81 -30.83 -49.64 2.69
N ALA A 82 -30.53 -49.46 1.38
CA ALA A 82 -30.85 -50.35 0.24
C ALA A 82 -32.35 -50.76 0.06
N ASP A 83 -32.89 -51.11 -1.11
CA ASP A 83 -32.31 -51.78 -2.28
C ASP A 83 -33.30 -51.71 -3.48
N VAL A 84 -32.79 -51.90 -4.70
CA VAL A 84 -33.42 -52.42 -5.94
C VAL A 84 -34.96 -52.43 -6.09
N ALA A 85 -35.49 -51.76 -7.14
CA ALA A 85 -36.20 -52.44 -8.26
C ALA A 85 -36.63 -51.49 -9.40
N ASP A 86 -36.39 -51.98 -10.62
CA ASP A 86 -36.86 -51.54 -11.93
C ASP A 86 -38.40 -51.64 -12.08
N ASP A 87 -39.07 -50.61 -12.62
CA ASP A 87 -40.17 -50.82 -13.59
C ASP A 87 -40.39 -49.58 -14.48
N SER A 88 -40.77 -49.86 -15.71
CA SER A 88 -40.99 -48.92 -16.80
C SER A 88 -42.48 -48.58 -16.97
N SER A 89 -42.81 -47.29 -17.13
CA SER A 89 -44.01 -46.92 -17.89
C SER A 89 -43.98 -45.49 -18.45
N THR A 90 -44.45 -45.42 -19.68
CA THR A 90 -44.43 -44.30 -20.61
C THR A 90 -45.44 -43.19 -20.32
N GLY A 91 -45.02 -41.94 -20.52
CA GLY A 91 -45.84 -40.87 -21.08
C GLY A 91 -46.68 -40.03 -20.11
N VAL A 92 -46.41 -38.72 -20.08
CA VAL A 92 -47.04 -37.70 -20.95
C VAL A 92 -46.03 -36.55 -21.11
N VAL A 93 -45.93 -36.00 -22.32
CA VAL A 93 -45.12 -34.79 -22.58
C VAL A 93 -46.06 -33.59 -22.51
N ASP A 94 -45.85 -32.68 -21.57
CA ASP A 94 -46.44 -31.34 -21.60
C ASP A 94 -45.34 -30.34 -21.98
N GLU A 95 -45.35 -29.91 -23.24
CA GLU A 95 -44.44 -28.90 -23.77
C GLU A 95 -44.85 -27.50 -23.25
N GLN A 96 -44.45 -27.16 -22.02
CA GLN A 96 -44.41 -25.75 -21.62
C GLN A 96 -43.04 -25.15 -22.00
N SER A 97 -43.05 -24.49 -23.15
CA SER A 97 -41.94 -23.74 -23.74
C SER A 97 -41.38 -22.68 -22.79
N SER A 98 -40.33 -23.03 -22.04
CA SER A 98 -39.39 -22.06 -21.49
C SER A 98 -38.35 -21.75 -22.56
N HIS A 99 -38.53 -20.62 -23.25
CA HIS A 99 -37.49 -20.05 -24.10
C HIS A 99 -36.41 -19.41 -23.22
N VAL A 100 -35.59 -20.27 -22.61
CA VAL A 100 -34.34 -19.87 -21.96
C VAL A 100 -33.38 -19.53 -23.08
N THR A 101 -32.87 -18.29 -23.10
CA THR A 101 -31.91 -17.88 -24.13
C THR A 101 -30.57 -18.59 -23.95
N GLU A 102 -29.78 -18.71 -25.02
CA GLU A 102 -28.45 -19.34 -24.95
C GLU A 102 -27.55 -18.62 -23.92
N ASP A 103 -27.74 -17.29 -23.75
CA ASP A 103 -27.07 -16.48 -22.72
C ASP A 103 -27.46 -16.88 -21.29
N GLU A 104 -28.74 -17.14 -21.01
CA GLU A 104 -29.21 -17.60 -19.68
C GLU A 104 -28.72 -19.01 -19.36
N GLN A 105 -28.65 -19.91 -20.37
CA GLN A 105 -28.07 -21.25 -20.20
C GLN A 105 -26.55 -21.20 -19.97
N TYR A 106 -25.86 -20.27 -20.64
CA TYR A 106 -24.43 -20.05 -20.43
C TYR A 106 -24.14 -19.47 -19.04
N GLN A 107 -24.87 -18.43 -18.62
CA GLN A 107 -24.74 -17.87 -17.27
C GLN A 107 -25.05 -18.90 -16.18
N THR A 108 -26.10 -19.71 -16.36
CA THR A 108 -26.44 -20.77 -15.40
C THR A 108 -25.35 -21.84 -15.31
N SER A 109 -24.79 -22.27 -16.44
CA SER A 109 -23.72 -23.29 -16.44
C SER A 109 -22.40 -22.77 -15.83
N VAL A 110 -22.02 -21.51 -16.09
CA VAL A 110 -20.86 -20.85 -15.47
C VAL A 110 -21.02 -20.69 -13.95
N ILE A 111 -22.23 -20.34 -13.48
CA ILE A 111 -22.52 -20.24 -12.04
C ILE A 111 -22.41 -21.62 -11.36
N VAL A 112 -22.95 -22.68 -11.99
CA VAL A 112 -22.86 -24.05 -11.45
C VAL A 112 -21.40 -24.52 -11.39
N SER A 113 -20.61 -24.34 -12.46
CA SER A 113 -19.18 -24.72 -12.43
C SER A 113 -18.38 -23.91 -11.40
N GLY A 114 -18.69 -22.62 -11.22
CA GLY A 114 -18.08 -21.79 -10.17
C GLY A 114 -18.29 -22.38 -8.77
N LEU A 115 -19.55 -22.68 -8.44
CA LEU A 115 -19.93 -23.28 -7.15
C LEU A 115 -19.30 -24.68 -6.93
N GLU A 116 -19.17 -25.49 -7.98
CA GLU A 116 -18.46 -26.76 -7.91
C GLU A 116 -16.96 -26.58 -7.62
N THR A 117 -16.30 -25.59 -8.24
CA THR A 117 -14.88 -25.30 -7.94
C THR A 117 -14.66 -24.80 -6.52
N ASP A 118 -15.55 -23.96 -5.97
CA ASP A 118 -15.44 -23.48 -4.58
C ASP A 118 -15.68 -24.60 -3.56
N ALA A 119 -16.60 -25.53 -3.86
CA ALA A 119 -16.79 -26.74 -3.06
C ALA A 119 -15.56 -27.66 -3.11
N GLN A 120 -14.93 -27.83 -4.29
CA GLN A 120 -13.69 -28.59 -4.45
C GLN A 120 -12.54 -27.95 -3.68
N VAL A 121 -12.32 -26.64 -3.82
CA VAL A 121 -11.32 -25.87 -3.07
C VAL A 121 -11.52 -26.01 -1.55
N THR A 122 -12.76 -25.90 -1.07
CA THR A 122 -13.08 -26.04 0.36
C THR A 122 -12.75 -27.45 0.88
N ASN A 123 -13.05 -28.49 0.11
CA ASN A 123 -12.72 -29.87 0.46
C ASN A 123 -11.21 -30.13 0.43
N LEU A 124 -10.50 -29.67 -0.60
CA LEU A 124 -9.05 -29.80 -0.71
C LEU A 124 -8.32 -29.07 0.42
N ARG A 125 -8.77 -27.87 0.81
CA ARG A 125 -8.27 -27.16 2.01
C ARG A 125 -8.43 -28.04 3.26
N ARG A 126 -9.60 -28.66 3.45
CA ARG A 126 -9.83 -29.56 4.59
C ARG A 126 -8.90 -30.79 4.58
N TYR A 127 -8.76 -31.48 3.45
CA TYR A 127 -7.94 -32.69 3.36
C TYR A 127 -6.45 -32.39 3.56
N SER A 128 -5.94 -31.35 2.89
CA SER A 128 -4.55 -30.90 3.04
C SER A 128 -4.22 -30.46 4.47
N SER A 129 -5.13 -29.78 5.18
CA SER A 129 -4.95 -29.53 6.63
C SER A 129 -4.82 -30.82 7.43
N ASP A 130 -5.73 -31.77 7.25
CA ASP A 130 -5.73 -33.04 7.98
C ASP A 130 -4.42 -33.83 7.73
N ASP A 131 -3.95 -33.89 6.49
CA ASP A 131 -2.74 -34.62 6.14
C ASP A 131 -1.44 -33.86 6.46
N ILE A 132 -1.42 -32.52 6.47
CA ILE A 132 -0.32 -31.71 7.04
C ILE A 132 -0.21 -31.96 8.55
N HIS A 133 -1.32 -31.93 9.30
CA HIS A 133 -1.32 -32.23 10.74
C HIS A 133 -0.86 -33.66 11.05
N ARG A 134 -1.18 -34.62 10.17
CA ARG A 134 -0.71 -36.02 10.26
C ARG A 134 0.74 -36.22 9.76
N LYS A 135 1.37 -35.19 9.19
CA LYS A 135 2.70 -35.24 8.54
C LYS A 135 2.75 -36.17 7.32
N ASN A 136 1.63 -36.35 6.63
CA ASN A 136 1.50 -37.09 5.38
C ASN A 136 1.92 -36.22 4.17
N TRP A 137 3.16 -35.72 4.21
CA TRP A 137 3.66 -34.68 3.29
C TRP A 137 3.47 -34.99 1.80
N SER A 138 3.52 -36.26 1.39
CA SER A 138 3.37 -36.67 -0.01
C SER A 138 1.92 -36.69 -0.54
N ARG A 139 0.91 -36.65 0.35
CA ARG A 139 -0.49 -36.44 -0.03
C ARG A 139 -0.86 -34.97 0.03
N ALA A 140 -0.49 -34.32 1.13
CA ALA A 140 -0.62 -32.87 1.28
C ALA A 140 0.02 -32.12 0.11
N LEU A 141 1.18 -32.58 -0.39
CA LEU A 141 1.80 -32.03 -1.60
C LEU A 141 0.83 -32.01 -2.79
N LYS A 142 0.21 -33.14 -3.11
CA LYS A 142 -0.70 -33.28 -4.26
C LYS A 142 -1.98 -32.48 -4.09
N GLU A 143 -2.53 -32.46 -2.88
CA GLU A 143 -3.76 -31.72 -2.56
C GLU A 143 -3.52 -30.20 -2.63
N VAL A 144 -2.31 -29.73 -2.27
CA VAL A 144 -1.91 -28.33 -2.41
C VAL A 144 -1.49 -27.97 -3.84
N GLU A 145 -0.85 -28.88 -4.58
CA GLU A 145 -0.66 -28.74 -6.03
C GLU A 145 -2.00 -28.56 -6.76
N GLU A 146 -3.02 -29.36 -6.42
CA GLU A 146 -4.37 -29.23 -6.98
C GLU A 146 -5.02 -27.89 -6.60
N LEU A 147 -4.88 -27.44 -5.34
CA LEU A 147 -5.32 -26.10 -4.93
C LEU A 147 -4.65 -24.98 -5.75
N VAL A 148 -3.34 -25.07 -6.00
CA VAL A 148 -2.62 -24.11 -6.86
C VAL A 148 -3.13 -24.18 -8.31
N THR A 149 -3.54 -25.34 -8.84
CA THR A 149 -4.16 -25.38 -10.17
C THR A 149 -5.53 -24.71 -10.24
N LEU A 150 -6.31 -24.71 -9.14
CA LEU A 150 -7.65 -24.13 -9.08
C LEU A 150 -7.67 -22.61 -8.77
N ARG A 151 -6.72 -22.13 -7.96
CA ARG A 151 -6.51 -20.70 -7.66
C ARG A 151 -5.00 -20.36 -7.73
N PRO A 152 -4.43 -20.17 -8.94
CA PRO A 152 -2.99 -19.99 -9.13
C PRO A 152 -2.41 -18.73 -8.50
N TYR A 153 -3.23 -17.72 -8.21
CA TYR A 153 -2.80 -16.45 -7.62
C TYR A 153 -3.08 -16.36 -6.11
N HIS A 154 -3.37 -17.48 -5.43
CA HIS A 154 -3.62 -17.48 -3.99
C HIS A 154 -2.30 -17.63 -3.19
N ALA A 155 -1.75 -16.52 -2.68
CA ALA A 155 -0.48 -16.49 -1.94
C ALA A 155 -0.29 -17.63 -0.91
N ASP A 156 -1.23 -17.82 0.04
CA ASP A 156 -1.08 -18.84 1.10
C ASP A 156 -0.93 -20.28 0.56
N TYR A 157 -1.37 -20.57 -0.68
CA TYR A 157 -1.23 -21.90 -1.28
C TYR A 157 0.23 -22.16 -1.64
N HIS A 158 0.90 -21.17 -2.25
CA HIS A 158 2.32 -21.22 -2.58
C HIS A 158 3.19 -21.23 -1.32
N LEU A 159 2.85 -20.42 -0.31
CA LEU A 159 3.51 -20.48 1.00
C LEU A 159 3.44 -21.90 1.60
N THR A 160 2.24 -22.49 1.61
CA THR A 160 2.02 -23.85 2.11
C THR A 160 2.81 -24.89 1.29
N LEU A 161 2.82 -24.75 -0.03
CA LEU A 161 3.55 -25.64 -0.94
C LEU A 161 5.07 -25.56 -0.70
N GLY A 162 5.63 -24.36 -0.57
CA GLY A 162 7.03 -24.13 -0.22
C GLY A 162 7.40 -24.71 1.15
N LEU A 163 6.52 -24.55 2.15
CA LEU A 163 6.70 -25.17 3.47
C LEU A 163 6.66 -26.70 3.42
N ILE A 164 5.79 -27.31 2.61
CA ILE A 164 5.77 -28.77 2.38
C ILE A 164 7.05 -29.24 1.72
N HIS A 165 7.52 -28.56 0.67
CA HIS A 165 8.80 -28.88 0.03
C HIS A 165 9.98 -28.77 0.98
N ARG A 166 10.03 -27.72 1.82
CA ARG A 166 11.03 -27.61 2.90
C ARG A 166 11.03 -28.83 3.84
N ARG A 167 9.87 -29.35 4.22
CA ARG A 167 9.74 -30.57 5.05
C ARG A 167 10.14 -31.84 4.31
N LEU A 168 9.89 -31.92 3.01
CA LEU A 168 10.35 -33.02 2.17
C LEU A 168 11.87 -33.01 2.00
N GLU A 169 12.50 -31.84 1.91
CA GLU A 169 13.96 -31.71 1.83
C GLU A 169 14.67 -32.20 3.10
N GLU A 170 14.11 -31.95 4.30
CA GLU A 170 14.63 -32.51 5.57
C GLU A 170 14.77 -34.05 5.51
N THR A 171 13.93 -34.70 4.71
CA THR A 171 13.86 -36.17 4.55
C THR A 171 14.74 -36.67 3.41
N HIS A 172 14.67 -36.07 2.22
CA HIS A 172 15.31 -36.57 1.00
C HIS A 172 16.73 -36.05 0.82
N LYS A 173 16.97 -34.75 1.09
CA LYS A 173 18.27 -34.07 0.97
C LYS A 173 18.88 -34.07 -0.45
N ASP A 174 18.01 -34.05 -1.45
CA ASP A 174 18.38 -34.06 -2.88
C ASP A 174 18.54 -32.64 -3.44
N GLY A 175 18.26 -31.57 -2.67
CA GLY A 175 18.35 -30.17 -3.08
C GLY A 175 17.17 -29.69 -3.94
N ILE A 176 16.56 -30.58 -4.73
CA ILE A 176 15.44 -30.29 -5.65
C ILE A 176 14.26 -29.65 -4.92
N HIS A 177 13.89 -30.17 -3.75
CA HIS A 177 12.78 -29.60 -2.98
C HIS A 177 13.14 -28.24 -2.35
N LEU A 178 14.43 -27.93 -2.17
CA LEU A 178 14.85 -26.62 -1.66
C LEU A 178 14.80 -25.55 -2.74
N GLU A 179 15.13 -25.91 -3.99
CA GLU A 179 14.98 -25.05 -5.18
C GLU A 179 13.50 -24.76 -5.45
N GLU A 180 12.65 -25.79 -5.38
CA GLU A 180 11.19 -25.62 -5.50
C GLU A 180 10.61 -24.76 -4.36
N ALA A 181 11.07 -24.95 -3.12
CA ALA A 181 10.62 -24.12 -2.00
C ALA A 181 11.01 -22.65 -2.17
N LEU A 182 12.22 -22.34 -2.68
CA LEU A 182 12.64 -20.98 -3.00
C LEU A 182 11.71 -20.33 -4.02
N ARG A 183 11.44 -21.01 -5.14
CA ARG A 183 10.49 -20.54 -6.17
C ARG A 183 9.11 -20.24 -5.58
N LYS A 184 8.61 -21.09 -4.68
CA LYS A 184 7.30 -20.89 -4.03
C LYS A 184 7.26 -19.78 -2.99
N TYR A 185 8.40 -19.37 -2.43
CA TYR A 185 8.47 -18.16 -1.60
C TYR A 185 8.54 -16.87 -2.43
N GLU A 186 9.11 -16.92 -3.64
CA GLU A 186 9.06 -15.83 -4.62
C GLU A 186 7.64 -15.65 -5.15
N GLU A 187 7.00 -16.73 -5.65
CA GLU A 187 5.59 -16.71 -6.06
C GLU A 187 4.64 -16.27 -4.94
N TYR A 188 4.93 -16.59 -3.67
CA TYR A 188 4.17 -16.08 -2.52
C TYR A 188 4.21 -14.55 -2.41
N ALA A 189 5.38 -13.92 -2.60
CA ALA A 189 5.50 -12.47 -2.57
C ALA A 189 4.79 -11.83 -3.78
N ASP A 190 5.05 -12.35 -4.99
CA ASP A 190 4.45 -11.86 -6.24
C ASP A 190 2.91 -11.87 -6.19
N PHE A 191 2.30 -12.86 -5.52
CA PHE A 191 0.85 -12.96 -5.34
C PHE A 191 0.32 -12.31 -4.04
N GLY A 192 0.98 -11.27 -3.55
CA GLY A 192 0.46 -10.43 -2.46
C GLY A 192 0.61 -11.05 -1.06
N GLY A 193 1.59 -11.93 -0.88
CA GLY A 193 2.05 -12.38 0.43
C GLY A 193 2.79 -11.31 1.22
N GLU A 194 3.21 -11.64 2.44
CA GLU A 194 4.03 -10.74 3.26
C GLU A 194 5.51 -10.88 2.88
N ASP A 195 6.06 -9.86 2.20
CA ASP A 195 7.46 -9.82 1.74
C ASP A 195 8.47 -10.16 2.84
N ALA A 196 8.19 -9.73 4.06
CA ALA A 196 9.02 -10.00 5.22
C ALA A 196 9.11 -11.50 5.57
N ILE A 197 7.99 -12.23 5.39
CA ILE A 197 7.91 -13.69 5.57
C ILE A 197 8.63 -14.40 4.41
N ALA A 198 8.43 -13.94 3.16
CA ALA A 198 9.14 -14.46 1.99
C ALA A 198 10.66 -14.31 2.13
N ALA A 199 11.13 -13.13 2.52
CA ALA A 199 12.53 -12.83 2.76
C ALA A 199 13.13 -13.69 3.91
N LEU A 200 12.38 -13.95 4.97
CA LEU A 200 12.84 -14.84 6.05
C LEU A 200 12.98 -16.30 5.61
N LEU A 201 12.00 -16.82 4.87
CA LEU A 201 11.98 -18.22 4.42
C LEU A 201 13.01 -18.49 3.31
N THR A 202 13.23 -17.52 2.41
CA THR A 202 14.35 -17.58 1.45
C THR A 202 15.70 -17.50 2.17
N ALA A 203 15.85 -16.67 3.21
CA ALA A 203 17.06 -16.67 4.04
C ALA A 203 17.33 -18.03 4.71
N GLU A 204 16.28 -18.69 5.23
CA GLU A 204 16.39 -20.05 5.78
C GLU A 204 16.90 -21.04 4.72
N ALA A 205 16.34 -21.01 3.51
CA ALA A 205 16.73 -21.90 2.42
C ALA A 205 18.18 -21.65 1.96
N PHE A 206 18.61 -20.38 1.82
CA PHE A 206 20.01 -20.06 1.53
C PHE A 206 20.96 -20.51 2.64
N ALA A 207 20.53 -20.45 3.92
CA ALA A 207 21.32 -20.97 5.02
C ALA A 207 21.47 -22.51 4.96
N HIS A 208 20.44 -23.24 4.52
CA HIS A 208 20.56 -24.68 4.24
C HIS A 208 21.57 -24.99 3.12
N GLN A 209 21.67 -24.14 2.10
CA GLN A 209 22.66 -24.25 1.04
C GLN A 209 24.07 -23.74 1.44
N ASN A 210 24.28 -23.32 2.69
CA ASN A 210 25.50 -22.65 3.19
C ASN A 210 25.85 -21.33 2.45
N GLN A 211 24.88 -20.72 1.75
CA GLN A 211 25.05 -19.45 1.05
C GLN A 211 24.95 -18.27 2.02
N ARG A 212 25.99 -18.10 2.85
CA ARG A 212 26.01 -17.15 3.97
C ARG A 212 25.67 -15.71 3.56
N GLU A 213 26.15 -15.26 2.40
CA GLU A 213 25.95 -13.87 1.97
C GLU A 213 24.53 -13.61 1.45
N ALA A 214 23.97 -14.52 0.65
CA ALA A 214 22.58 -14.45 0.19
C ALA A 214 21.59 -14.50 1.37
N ALA A 215 21.84 -15.38 2.35
CA ALA A 215 21.04 -15.45 3.57
C ALA A 215 21.08 -14.13 4.37
N PHE A 216 22.22 -13.43 4.44
CA PHE A 216 22.28 -12.11 5.08
C PHE A 216 21.53 -11.02 4.32
N GLN A 217 21.64 -10.99 2.99
CA GLN A 217 20.90 -10.01 2.18
C GLN A 217 19.39 -10.15 2.38
N GLN A 218 18.88 -11.38 2.44
CA GLN A 218 17.47 -11.65 2.69
C GLN A 218 17.05 -11.36 4.15
N LEU A 219 17.92 -11.59 5.15
CA LEU A 219 17.67 -11.14 6.53
C LEU A 219 17.66 -9.60 6.67
N GLU A 220 18.53 -8.88 5.95
CA GLU A 220 18.51 -7.41 5.92
C GLU A 220 17.25 -6.89 5.23
N LYS A 221 16.78 -7.55 4.15
CA LYS A 221 15.48 -7.26 3.51
C LYS A 221 14.29 -7.49 4.45
N ALA A 222 14.22 -8.64 5.12
CA ALA A 222 13.17 -8.94 6.10
C ALA A 222 13.11 -7.87 7.21
N ALA A 223 14.27 -7.40 7.70
CA ALA A 223 14.35 -6.32 8.67
C ALA A 223 13.92 -4.96 8.10
N SER A 224 14.22 -4.63 6.83
CA SER A 224 13.71 -3.39 6.21
C SER A 224 12.19 -3.40 5.97
N TYR A 225 11.59 -4.58 5.81
CA TYR A 225 10.12 -4.73 5.84
C TYR A 225 9.53 -4.71 7.26
N GLY A 226 10.29 -4.28 8.28
CA GLY A 226 9.84 -4.12 9.66
C GLY A 226 9.83 -5.39 10.52
N MET A 227 10.28 -6.54 10.01
CA MET A 227 10.25 -7.78 10.79
C MET A 227 11.28 -7.78 11.92
N ASN A 228 10.85 -8.17 13.12
CA ASN A 228 11.73 -8.50 14.24
C ASN A 228 12.48 -9.83 13.99
N ILE A 229 13.53 -9.78 13.17
CA ILE A 229 14.35 -10.94 12.82
C ILE A 229 15.01 -11.63 14.03
N ALA A 230 15.27 -10.89 15.13
CA ALA A 230 15.85 -11.45 16.36
C ALA A 230 14.91 -12.40 17.10
N ARG A 231 13.58 -12.20 16.98
CA ARG A 231 12.57 -13.15 17.43
C ARG A 231 12.38 -14.27 16.40
N ALA A 232 12.23 -13.91 15.12
CA ALA A 232 11.87 -14.86 14.07
C ALA A 232 12.92 -15.97 13.87
N VAL A 233 14.21 -15.61 13.84
CA VAL A 233 15.33 -16.57 13.68
C VAL A 233 15.37 -17.66 14.76
N GLN A 234 14.76 -17.45 15.94
CA GLN A 234 14.71 -18.47 16.98
C GLN A 234 13.91 -19.71 16.57
N GLN A 235 12.94 -19.55 15.66
CA GLN A 235 12.11 -20.64 15.10
C GLN A 235 12.87 -21.50 14.08
N PHE A 236 14.01 -21.01 13.55
CA PHE A 236 14.72 -21.60 12.42
C PHE A 236 16.13 -22.07 12.81
N PRO A 237 16.36 -23.39 13.00
CA PRO A 237 17.65 -23.91 13.47
C PRO A 237 18.86 -23.57 12.58
N SER A 238 18.65 -23.51 11.26
CA SER A 238 19.65 -23.17 10.24
C SER A 238 20.16 -21.73 10.35
N LEU A 239 19.33 -20.80 10.81
CA LEU A 239 19.66 -19.38 10.94
C LEU A 239 20.38 -19.03 12.26
N LYS A 240 20.48 -19.97 13.22
CA LYS A 240 21.11 -19.72 14.53
C LYS A 240 22.57 -19.28 14.44
N SER A 241 23.34 -19.80 13.49
CA SER A 241 24.75 -19.43 13.26
C SER A 241 24.95 -17.98 12.80
N TYR A 242 23.91 -17.30 12.33
CA TYR A 242 23.94 -15.93 11.83
C TYR A 242 23.77 -14.90 12.95
N THR A 243 23.17 -15.31 14.08
CA THR A 243 22.86 -14.43 15.23
C THR A 243 24.05 -13.78 15.91
N SER A 244 25.24 -14.35 15.77
CA SER A 244 26.49 -13.83 16.35
C SER A 244 27.24 -12.86 15.44
N ASP A 245 26.75 -12.61 14.23
CA ASP A 245 27.36 -11.69 13.27
C ASP A 245 26.98 -10.23 13.57
N THR A 246 27.94 -9.31 13.45
CA THR A 246 27.69 -7.88 13.69
C THR A 246 26.69 -7.30 12.68
N ARG A 247 26.60 -7.87 11.48
CA ARG A 247 25.61 -7.50 10.46
C ARG A 247 24.19 -7.84 10.93
N PHE A 248 24.00 -9.02 11.51
CA PHE A 248 22.72 -9.44 12.10
C PHE A 248 22.28 -8.49 13.21
N VAL A 249 23.20 -8.17 14.15
CA VAL A 249 22.90 -7.25 15.25
C VAL A 249 22.51 -5.87 14.72
N ARG A 250 23.21 -5.34 13.72
CA ARG A 250 22.86 -4.06 13.07
C ARG A 250 21.47 -4.10 12.42
N ALA A 251 21.15 -5.16 11.68
CA ALA A 251 19.85 -5.32 11.04
C ALA A 251 18.72 -5.46 12.07
N ALA A 252 18.92 -6.27 13.12
CA ALA A 252 17.95 -6.46 14.21
C ALA A 252 17.73 -5.20 15.07
N LEU A 253 18.64 -4.24 15.05
CA LEU A 253 18.51 -2.95 15.73
C LEU A 253 17.81 -1.86 14.90
N ARG A 254 17.58 -2.07 13.59
CA ARG A 254 16.81 -1.15 12.72
C ARG A 254 15.29 -1.26 12.95
N LEU A 255 14.87 -1.25 14.21
CA LEU A 255 13.47 -1.49 14.59
C LEU A 255 12.56 -0.34 14.16
N GLU A 256 11.80 -0.56 13.10
CA GLU A 256 10.50 0.08 12.91
C GLU A 256 9.35 -0.90 13.19
N ARG A 257 8.15 -0.35 13.35
CA ARG A 257 7.13 -0.90 14.27
C ARG A 257 6.28 -2.02 13.67
N TYR A 258 6.86 -3.20 13.44
CA TYR A 258 6.09 -4.46 13.55
C TYR A 258 6.48 -5.25 14.80
N ASN A 259 5.72 -5.01 15.86
CA ASN A 259 5.32 -6.15 16.66
C ASN A 259 4.53 -7.07 15.73
N LEU A 260 4.93 -8.34 15.60
CA LEU A 260 3.97 -9.41 15.32
C LEU A 260 2.94 -9.34 16.45
N SER A 261 1.83 -8.62 16.20
CA SER A 261 1.02 -7.91 17.18
C SER A 261 0.05 -8.85 17.91
N VAL A 262 0.64 -9.89 18.50
CA VAL A 262 -0.06 -10.99 19.19
C VAL A 262 -1.26 -11.44 18.36
N VAL A 263 -0.99 -11.78 17.08
CA VAL A 263 -1.91 -12.57 16.25
C VAL A 263 -1.91 -13.99 16.84
N ALA A 264 -2.54 -14.15 18.00
CA ALA A 264 -2.60 -15.37 18.81
C ALA A 264 -3.50 -16.45 18.19
N ALA A 265 -3.57 -16.47 16.85
CA ALA A 265 -4.35 -17.37 16.03
C ALA A 265 -3.62 -17.81 14.74
N ARG A 266 -2.56 -17.11 14.29
CA ARG A 266 -1.80 -17.44 13.08
C ARG A 266 -0.31 -17.58 13.41
N ASP A 267 0.19 -18.80 13.36
CA ASP A 267 1.61 -19.05 13.14
C ASP A 267 1.80 -19.29 11.63
N PRO A 268 2.38 -18.34 10.87
CA PRO A 268 2.54 -18.47 9.42
C PRO A 268 3.51 -19.59 9.01
N PHE A 269 4.12 -20.29 9.98
CA PHE A 269 5.08 -21.36 9.74
C PHE A 269 4.57 -22.76 10.16
N THR A 270 3.34 -22.90 10.69
CA THR A 270 2.82 -24.22 11.16
C THR A 270 1.35 -24.56 10.82
N GLY A 271 0.56 -23.66 10.23
CA GLY A 271 -0.83 -23.96 9.82
C GLY A 271 -1.16 -23.41 8.42
N PRO A 272 -1.87 -24.16 7.55
CA PRO A 272 -1.97 -23.81 6.14
C PRO A 272 -3.07 -22.79 5.80
N TRP A 273 -4.28 -22.91 6.39
CA TRP A 273 -5.45 -22.14 5.95
C TRP A 273 -5.99 -21.23 7.07
N SER A 274 -6.14 -19.94 6.75
CA SER A 274 -6.72 -18.96 7.67
C SER A 274 -8.23 -19.15 7.86
N GLN A 275 -8.65 -19.28 9.11
CA GLN A 275 -9.97 -18.81 9.58
C GLN A 275 -9.75 -17.87 10.78
N VAL A 276 -9.21 -16.68 10.52
CA VAL A 276 -9.06 -15.63 11.52
C VAL A 276 -10.09 -14.56 11.22
N LEU A 277 -11.02 -14.34 12.16
CA LEU A 277 -11.92 -13.19 12.11
C LEU A 277 -11.07 -11.90 12.09
N PRO A 278 -11.24 -10.99 11.11
CA PRO A 278 -10.41 -9.79 11.03
C PRO A 278 -10.46 -8.99 12.33
N THR A 279 -9.31 -8.80 12.97
CA THR A 279 -9.22 -7.89 14.11
C THR A 279 -9.24 -6.46 13.57
N PRO A 280 -10.07 -5.54 14.09
CA PRO A 280 -10.11 -4.18 13.58
C PRO A 280 -8.72 -3.53 13.63
N GLY A 281 -8.20 -3.14 12.47
CA GLY A 281 -6.89 -2.47 12.33
C GLY A 281 -5.70 -3.35 11.91
N SER A 282 -5.85 -4.66 11.71
CA SER A 282 -4.80 -5.46 11.06
C SER A 282 -4.80 -5.27 9.53
N PRO A 283 -3.65 -5.17 8.85
CA PRO A 283 -3.62 -5.21 7.38
C PRO A 283 -4.24 -6.52 6.88
N LYS A 284 -5.09 -6.43 5.85
CA LYS A 284 -5.78 -7.60 5.28
C LYS A 284 -4.87 -8.32 4.29
N VAL A 285 -3.91 -9.08 4.81
CA VAL A 285 -3.05 -9.98 4.01
C VAL A 285 -3.88 -11.17 3.52
N GLY A 286 -4.02 -11.29 2.20
CA GLY A 286 -4.80 -12.35 1.54
C GLY A 286 -5.69 -11.85 0.40
N PRO A 287 -6.27 -12.77 -0.39
CA PRO A 287 -7.14 -12.43 -1.51
C PRO A 287 -8.42 -11.72 -1.04
N LEU A 288 -9.07 -11.06 -1.99
CA LEU A 288 -10.39 -10.45 -1.83
C LEU A 288 -11.49 -11.52 -1.95
N ASP A 289 -12.63 -11.30 -1.31
CA ASP A 289 -13.80 -12.16 -1.50
C ASP A 289 -14.26 -12.10 -2.98
N ASP A 290 -14.81 -13.18 -3.55
CA ASP A 290 -15.29 -13.21 -4.95
C ASP A 290 -16.25 -12.04 -5.28
N THR A 291 -17.13 -11.69 -4.34
CA THR A 291 -18.04 -10.52 -4.47
C THR A 291 -17.31 -9.19 -4.49
N GLN A 292 -16.16 -9.07 -3.81
CA GLN A 292 -15.30 -7.88 -3.84
C GLN A 292 -14.49 -7.84 -5.15
N GLN A 293 -13.92 -8.97 -5.59
CA GLN A 293 -13.22 -9.05 -6.89
C GLN A 293 -14.15 -8.65 -8.05
N LYS A 294 -15.37 -9.19 -8.09
CA LYS A 294 -16.41 -8.84 -9.07
C LYS A 294 -16.81 -7.35 -9.00
N LYS A 295 -16.88 -6.78 -7.79
CA LYS A 295 -17.17 -5.35 -7.62
C LYS A 295 -16.03 -4.48 -8.18
N PHE A 296 -14.79 -4.73 -7.79
CA PHE A 296 -13.62 -3.99 -8.28
C PHE A 296 -13.47 -4.11 -9.81
N LEU A 297 -13.72 -5.30 -10.37
CA LEU A 297 -13.71 -5.49 -11.83
C LEU A 297 -14.81 -4.69 -12.53
N ALA A 298 -16.02 -4.61 -11.95
CA ALA A 298 -17.08 -3.75 -12.48
C ALA A 298 -16.71 -2.25 -12.39
N GLU A 299 -16.06 -1.83 -11.30
CA GLU A 299 -15.53 -0.46 -11.15
C GLU A 299 -14.48 -0.15 -12.23
N ALA A 300 -13.50 -1.04 -12.45
CA ALA A 300 -12.49 -0.91 -13.50
C ALA A 300 -13.10 -0.85 -14.92
N ARG A 301 -14.09 -1.70 -15.24
CA ARG A 301 -14.84 -1.63 -16.52
C ARG A 301 -15.50 -0.26 -16.71
N THR A 302 -16.19 0.24 -15.69
CA THR A 302 -16.86 1.55 -15.78
C THR A 302 -15.86 2.70 -15.89
N ALA A 303 -14.73 2.63 -15.18
CA ALA A 303 -13.67 3.62 -15.27
C ALA A 303 -13.00 3.61 -16.65
N MET A 304 -12.71 2.45 -17.24
CA MET A 304 -12.16 2.33 -18.59
C MET A 304 -13.11 2.94 -19.65
N HIS A 305 -14.42 2.66 -19.56
CA HIS A 305 -15.40 3.28 -20.47
C HIS A 305 -15.48 4.82 -20.29
N LEU A 306 -15.39 5.32 -19.05
CA LEU A 306 -15.34 6.76 -18.77
C LEU A 306 -14.06 7.40 -19.30
N LEU A 307 -12.91 6.73 -19.17
CA LEU A 307 -11.62 7.18 -19.70
C LEU A 307 -11.66 7.28 -21.23
N GLU A 308 -12.06 6.22 -21.95
CA GLU A 308 -12.18 6.26 -23.41
C GLU A 308 -13.15 7.36 -23.89
N TYR A 309 -14.24 7.60 -23.14
CA TYR A 309 -15.19 8.68 -23.44
C TYR A 309 -14.60 10.07 -23.19
N ALA A 310 -13.95 10.27 -22.05
CA ALA A 310 -13.34 11.54 -21.66
C ALA A 310 -12.21 11.94 -22.62
N LEU A 311 -11.34 10.99 -23.00
CA LEU A 311 -10.30 11.15 -24.02
C LEU A 311 -10.87 11.61 -25.36
N ARG A 312 -11.97 11.00 -25.85
CA ARG A 312 -12.62 11.38 -27.11
C ARG A 312 -13.21 12.79 -27.10
N ASN A 313 -13.58 13.31 -25.94
CA ASN A 313 -14.17 14.64 -25.78
C ASN A 313 -13.17 15.71 -25.31
N GLY A 314 -11.92 15.34 -25.00
CA GLY A 314 -10.90 16.24 -24.45
C GLY A 314 -11.11 16.65 -22.99
N ASP A 315 -11.92 15.91 -22.23
CA ASP A 315 -12.16 16.18 -20.81
C ASP A 315 -11.05 15.55 -19.95
N GLN A 316 -9.97 16.30 -19.74
CA GLN A 316 -8.80 15.84 -18.99
C GLN A 316 -9.12 15.55 -17.50
N VAL A 317 -10.09 16.23 -16.90
CA VAL A 317 -10.43 16.04 -15.47
C VAL A 317 -11.14 14.71 -15.28
N SER A 318 -12.20 14.46 -16.06
CA SER A 318 -12.90 13.17 -16.02
C SER A 318 -11.99 12.01 -16.43
N ALA A 319 -11.04 12.24 -17.35
CA ALA A 319 -10.05 11.24 -17.73
C ALA A 319 -9.08 10.92 -16.59
N MET A 320 -8.61 11.91 -15.84
CA MET A 320 -7.75 11.72 -14.67
C MET A 320 -8.47 11.00 -13.52
N ASP A 321 -9.72 11.37 -13.23
CA ASP A 321 -10.56 10.69 -12.23
C ASP A 321 -10.86 9.23 -12.61
N ALA A 322 -10.98 8.93 -13.90
CA ALA A 322 -11.14 7.58 -14.41
C ALA A 322 -9.83 6.78 -14.34
N TYR A 323 -8.71 7.38 -14.75
CA TYR A 323 -7.37 6.80 -14.66
C TYR A 323 -7.03 6.40 -13.22
N ALA A 324 -7.21 7.33 -12.27
CA ALA A 324 -6.95 7.09 -10.84
C ALA A 324 -7.73 5.89 -10.27
N LYS A 325 -8.96 5.64 -10.75
CA LYS A 325 -9.75 4.47 -10.34
C LYS A 325 -9.24 3.17 -10.95
N ILE A 326 -8.74 3.19 -12.18
CA ILE A 326 -8.15 1.99 -12.79
C ILE A 326 -6.85 1.62 -12.07
N GLU A 327 -6.03 2.61 -11.71
CA GLU A 327 -4.81 2.41 -10.90
C GLU A 327 -5.12 1.90 -9.48
N ASP A 328 -6.11 2.48 -8.78
CA ASP A 328 -6.55 2.00 -7.46
C ASP A 328 -7.02 0.53 -7.53
N VAL A 329 -7.84 0.17 -8.52
CA VAL A 329 -8.21 -1.24 -8.74
C VAL A 329 -7.00 -2.10 -9.12
N GLY A 330 -6.10 -1.59 -9.96
CA GLY A 330 -4.88 -2.26 -10.42
C GLY A 330 -3.94 -2.61 -9.26
N SER A 331 -3.82 -1.74 -8.25
CA SER A 331 -3.05 -1.99 -7.03
C SER A 331 -3.54 -3.23 -6.25
N HIS A 332 -4.79 -3.64 -6.47
CA HIS A 332 -5.39 -4.82 -5.87
C HIS A 332 -5.24 -6.10 -6.72
N LEU A 333 -4.61 -6.06 -7.90
CA LEU A 333 -4.49 -7.20 -8.83
C LEU A 333 -3.94 -8.47 -8.16
N ASN A 334 -2.92 -8.33 -7.30
CA ASN A 334 -2.29 -9.47 -6.60
C ASN A 334 -3.22 -10.13 -5.57
N ARG A 335 -4.40 -9.54 -5.31
CA ARG A 335 -5.43 -10.05 -4.39
C ARG A 335 -6.61 -10.69 -5.13
N PHE A 336 -6.53 -10.83 -6.46
CA PHE A 336 -7.48 -11.59 -7.27
C PHE A 336 -7.00 -13.03 -7.42
N ASP A 337 -7.61 -13.98 -6.69
CA ASP A 337 -7.26 -15.41 -6.77
C ASP A 337 -8.09 -16.19 -7.81
N VAL A 338 -9.24 -15.66 -8.25
CA VAL A 338 -10.07 -16.26 -9.30
C VAL A 338 -9.40 -16.04 -10.67
N PRO A 339 -9.05 -17.10 -11.43
CA PRO A 339 -8.27 -16.97 -12.67
C PRO A 339 -8.93 -16.06 -13.71
N GLU A 340 -10.25 -16.22 -13.90
CA GLU A 340 -11.03 -15.48 -14.89
C GLU A 340 -11.03 -13.98 -14.58
N LEU A 341 -11.39 -13.60 -13.35
CA LEU A 341 -11.43 -12.21 -12.89
C LEU A 341 -10.04 -11.55 -12.93
N SER A 342 -8.99 -12.28 -12.53
CA SER A 342 -7.61 -11.83 -12.61
C SER A 342 -7.15 -11.61 -14.06
N SER A 343 -7.50 -12.53 -14.97
CA SER A 343 -7.17 -12.41 -16.39
C SER A 343 -7.87 -11.23 -17.06
N GLU A 344 -9.12 -10.96 -16.69
CA GLU A 344 -9.86 -9.82 -17.22
C GLU A 344 -9.33 -8.48 -16.69
N LEU A 345 -9.01 -8.38 -15.40
CA LEU A 345 -8.37 -7.17 -14.86
C LEU A 345 -7.02 -6.90 -15.55
N ARG A 346 -6.20 -7.93 -15.79
CA ARG A 346 -4.97 -7.76 -16.59
C ARG A 346 -5.26 -7.27 -18.01
N SER A 347 -6.31 -7.77 -18.67
CA SER A 347 -6.69 -7.27 -20.00
C SER A 347 -7.16 -5.82 -19.98
N ILE A 348 -7.82 -5.35 -18.92
CA ILE A 348 -8.18 -3.93 -18.74
C ILE A 348 -6.93 -3.07 -18.53
N LEU A 349 -5.93 -3.55 -17.78
CA LEU A 349 -4.67 -2.84 -17.55
C LEU A 349 -3.79 -2.81 -18.82
N GLU A 350 -3.66 -3.93 -19.53
CA GLU A 350 -2.99 -3.99 -20.84
C GLU A 350 -3.66 -3.04 -21.84
N ARG A 351 -5.00 -2.98 -21.84
CA ARG A 351 -5.78 -2.03 -22.64
C ARG A 351 -5.62 -0.57 -22.20
N LEU A 352 -5.23 -0.31 -20.94
CA LEU A 352 -4.88 1.04 -20.48
C LEU A 352 -3.54 1.46 -21.07
N ASP A 353 -2.54 0.58 -21.04
CA ASP A 353 -1.23 0.84 -21.65
C ASP A 353 -1.31 0.96 -23.18
N GLU A 354 -2.21 0.24 -23.86
CA GLU A 354 -2.49 0.45 -25.30
C GLU A 354 -2.96 1.88 -25.65
N LEU A 355 -3.42 2.68 -24.67
CA LEU A 355 -3.85 4.07 -24.88
C LEU A 355 -2.73 5.10 -24.70
N GLU A 356 -1.46 4.67 -24.56
CA GLU A 356 -0.23 5.43 -24.27
C GLU A 356 -0.25 6.88 -24.82
N GLU A 357 -0.25 7.06 -26.15
CA GLU A 357 -0.21 8.38 -26.83
C GLU A 357 -1.34 9.36 -26.41
N GLY A 358 -2.45 8.84 -25.89
CA GLY A 358 -3.59 9.63 -25.40
C GLY A 358 -3.60 9.89 -23.90
N ILE A 359 -2.91 9.06 -23.09
CA ILE A 359 -2.97 9.12 -21.62
C ILE A 359 -1.73 9.71 -20.95
N ASP A 360 -0.58 9.82 -21.62
CA ASP A 360 0.67 10.31 -21.01
C ASP A 360 0.50 11.63 -20.22
N GLN A 361 -0.22 12.60 -20.80
CA GLN A 361 -0.49 13.89 -20.14
C GLN A 361 -1.35 13.73 -18.88
N ILE A 362 -2.29 12.77 -18.89
CA ILE A 362 -3.18 12.46 -17.77
C ILE A 362 -2.44 11.69 -16.68
N ARG A 363 -1.63 10.69 -17.05
CA ARG A 363 -0.74 9.93 -16.16
C ARG A 363 0.23 10.87 -15.45
N VAL A 364 0.87 11.78 -16.19
CA VAL A 364 1.74 12.81 -15.60
C VAL A 364 0.97 13.77 -14.68
N ALA A 365 -0.22 14.25 -15.07
CA ALA A 365 -1.03 15.11 -14.23
C ALA A 365 -1.47 14.43 -12.92
N TYR A 366 -1.84 13.15 -12.99
CA TYR A 366 -2.15 12.32 -11.83
C TYR A 366 -0.96 12.18 -10.87
N LEU A 367 0.24 11.83 -11.39
CA LEU A 367 1.46 11.75 -10.60
C LEU A 367 1.83 13.10 -9.96
N TYR A 368 1.57 14.24 -10.63
CA TYR A 368 1.77 15.56 -10.04
C TYR A 368 0.85 15.84 -8.85
N GLU A 369 -0.45 15.51 -8.94
CA GLU A 369 -1.37 15.73 -7.83
C GLU A 369 -1.08 14.76 -6.66
N GLN A 370 -0.62 13.54 -6.95
CA GLN A 370 -0.11 12.61 -5.94
C GLN A 370 1.13 13.18 -5.22
N ALA A 371 2.16 13.60 -5.96
CA ALA A 371 3.36 14.21 -5.39
C ALA A 371 3.02 15.48 -4.57
N ARG A 372 2.09 16.31 -5.04
CA ARG A 372 1.60 17.48 -4.32
C ARG A 372 0.91 17.11 -3.01
N SER A 373 -0.01 16.14 -3.02
CA SER A 373 -0.69 15.65 -1.82
C SER A 373 0.31 15.14 -0.78
N MET A 374 1.35 14.44 -1.22
CA MET A 374 2.40 13.92 -0.34
C MET A 374 3.35 15.01 0.17
N MET A 375 3.70 16.02 -0.64
CA MET A 375 4.42 17.21 -0.15
C MET A 375 3.62 18.00 0.89
N GLU A 376 2.29 18.06 0.77
CA GLU A 376 1.43 18.64 1.81
C GLU A 376 1.43 17.78 3.09
N SER A 377 1.44 16.45 2.97
CA SER A 377 1.65 15.54 4.11
C SER A 377 3.02 15.74 4.78
N MET A 378 4.09 15.96 4.00
CA MET A 378 5.41 16.33 4.54
C MET A 378 5.37 17.66 5.29
N ARG A 379 4.65 18.66 4.78
CA ARG A 379 4.47 19.97 5.43
C ARG A 379 3.79 19.83 6.80
N VAL A 380 2.69 19.07 6.86
CA VAL A 380 1.96 18.79 8.12
C VAL A 380 2.86 18.01 9.09
N SER A 381 3.49 16.93 8.64
CA SER A 381 4.40 16.11 9.46
C SER A 381 5.57 16.93 10.03
N PHE A 382 6.11 17.88 9.26
CA PHE A 382 7.15 18.80 9.72
C PHE A 382 6.64 19.78 10.78
N GLU A 383 5.42 20.29 10.65
CA GLU A 383 4.78 21.18 11.64
C GLU A 383 4.45 20.44 12.95
N GLU A 384 4.07 19.17 12.87
CA GLU A 384 3.81 18.28 14.01
C GLU A 384 5.10 17.67 14.60
N GLN A 385 6.27 17.95 14.01
CA GLN A 385 7.60 17.50 14.44
C GLN A 385 7.83 15.98 14.29
N GLU A 386 7.07 15.34 13.41
CA GLU A 386 7.21 13.92 13.06
C GLU A 386 8.32 13.72 11.99
N PHE A 387 9.56 14.08 12.34
CA PHE A 387 10.70 14.12 11.39
C PHE A 387 11.05 12.77 10.73
N ASP A 388 10.70 11.65 11.38
CA ASP A 388 10.87 10.32 10.80
C ASP A 388 9.82 10.07 9.69
N LEU A 389 8.58 10.54 9.86
CA LEU A 389 7.54 10.49 8.83
C LEU A 389 7.88 11.41 7.64
N VAL A 390 8.42 12.61 7.90
CA VAL A 390 8.94 13.49 6.83
C VAL A 390 9.99 12.79 5.97
N ASN A 391 10.87 11.99 6.58
CA ASN A 391 11.89 11.22 5.87
C ASN A 391 11.31 10.04 5.07
N GLN A 392 10.28 9.36 5.58
CA GLN A 392 9.57 8.34 4.83
C GLN A 392 8.87 8.95 3.60
N THR A 393 8.05 9.97 3.79
CA THR A 393 7.27 10.61 2.72
C THR A 393 8.17 11.32 1.70
N HIS A 394 9.36 11.80 2.09
CA HIS A 394 10.39 12.27 1.14
C HIS A 394 10.76 11.19 0.12
N GLY A 395 11.07 9.97 0.58
CA GLY A 395 11.45 8.87 -0.30
C GLY A 395 10.34 8.49 -1.28
N GLU A 396 9.08 8.54 -0.83
CA GLU A 396 7.90 8.27 -1.64
C GLU A 396 7.65 9.39 -2.68
N VAL A 397 7.81 10.67 -2.32
CA VAL A 397 7.74 11.81 -3.26
C VAL A 397 8.84 11.75 -4.31
N VAL A 398 10.06 11.35 -3.92
CA VAL A 398 11.18 11.17 -4.84
C VAL A 398 10.93 10.01 -5.82
N ALA A 399 10.27 8.92 -5.40
CA ALA A 399 9.86 7.85 -6.29
C ALA A 399 8.86 8.34 -7.36
N ILE A 400 7.79 9.03 -6.94
CA ILE A 400 6.80 9.61 -7.89
C ILE A 400 7.48 10.58 -8.86
N ALA A 401 8.43 11.39 -8.39
CA ALA A 401 9.18 12.28 -9.26
C ALA A 401 10.07 11.54 -10.28
N GLN A 402 10.60 10.36 -9.93
CA GLN A 402 11.32 9.50 -10.87
C GLN A 402 10.36 8.92 -11.92
N ASP A 403 9.17 8.48 -11.53
CA ASP A 403 8.14 7.99 -12.45
C ASP A 403 7.74 9.07 -13.47
N ILE A 404 7.51 10.31 -12.99
CA ILE A 404 7.27 11.48 -13.87
C ILE A 404 8.43 11.69 -14.86
N SER A 405 9.68 11.51 -14.42
CA SER A 405 10.85 11.63 -15.31
C SER A 405 10.93 10.51 -16.34
N MET A 406 10.40 9.32 -16.04
CA MET A 406 10.37 8.18 -16.95
C MET A 406 9.32 8.33 -18.07
N MET A 407 8.30 9.17 -17.88
CA MET A 407 7.32 9.52 -18.91
C MET A 407 7.90 10.35 -20.08
N GLY A 408 9.16 10.81 -19.99
CA GLY A 408 9.88 11.39 -21.13
C GLY A 408 10.71 12.64 -20.80
N GLU A 409 11.61 13.00 -21.72
CA GLU A 409 12.55 14.13 -21.55
C GLU A 409 11.86 15.47 -21.27
N SER A 410 10.64 15.68 -21.78
CA SER A 410 9.81 16.87 -21.54
C SER A 410 9.45 17.08 -20.08
N TYR A 411 9.43 16.03 -19.26
CA TYR A 411 8.98 16.08 -17.87
C TYR A 411 10.13 16.10 -16.85
N GLN A 412 11.38 15.86 -17.28
CA GLN A 412 12.58 15.87 -16.42
C GLN A 412 12.74 17.17 -15.62
N ALA A 413 12.49 18.32 -16.25
CA ALA A 413 12.61 19.62 -15.60
C ALA A 413 11.62 19.79 -14.44
N ALA A 414 10.39 19.32 -14.62
CA ALA A 414 9.34 19.46 -13.62
C ALA A 414 9.40 18.35 -12.54
N SER A 415 9.88 17.15 -12.88
CA SER A 415 10.35 16.14 -11.92
C SER A 415 11.45 16.70 -11.00
N SER A 416 12.46 17.37 -11.58
CA SER A 416 13.56 17.99 -10.82
C SER A 416 13.06 19.04 -9.82
N LEU A 417 11.99 19.78 -10.15
CA LEU A 417 11.37 20.74 -9.24
C LEU A 417 10.67 20.06 -8.05
N VAL A 418 10.00 18.92 -8.27
CA VAL A 418 9.38 18.12 -7.18
C VAL A 418 10.46 17.59 -6.23
N ILE A 419 11.54 17.02 -6.77
CA ILE A 419 12.68 16.54 -5.96
C ILE A 419 13.29 17.71 -5.17
N GLN A 420 13.55 18.85 -5.81
CA GLN A 420 14.11 20.02 -5.14
C GLN A 420 13.21 20.55 -4.00
N ALA A 421 11.89 20.51 -4.17
CA ALA A 421 10.93 20.90 -3.13
C ALA A 421 10.94 19.91 -1.95
N ALA A 422 10.94 18.60 -2.24
CA ALA A 422 11.02 17.55 -1.23
C ALA A 422 12.34 17.62 -0.43
N ASP A 423 13.47 17.78 -1.12
CA ASP A 423 14.80 17.92 -0.53
C ASP A 423 14.88 19.12 0.42
N GLN A 424 14.23 20.25 0.09
CA GLN A 424 14.17 21.40 0.99
C GLN A 424 13.42 21.09 2.29
N PHE A 425 12.34 20.31 2.24
CA PHE A 425 11.63 19.86 3.45
C PHE A 425 12.48 18.88 4.27
N GLN A 426 13.15 17.91 3.63
CA GLN A 426 14.03 16.97 4.32
C GLN A 426 15.21 17.69 4.99
N GLN A 427 15.95 18.54 4.27
CA GLN A 427 17.07 19.30 4.83
C GLN A 427 16.64 20.16 6.02
N ARG A 428 15.46 20.80 5.95
CA ARG A 428 14.90 21.56 7.07
C ARG A 428 14.51 20.64 8.24
N SER A 429 13.94 19.47 7.97
CA SER A 429 13.61 18.43 8.96
C SER A 429 14.85 18.03 9.75
N ASP A 430 15.95 17.70 9.06
CA ASP A 430 17.20 17.28 9.69
C ASP A 430 17.85 18.40 10.51
N ILE A 431 17.88 19.64 10.01
CA ILE A 431 18.40 20.80 10.76
C ILE A 431 17.60 21.04 12.04
N VAL A 432 16.25 21.01 11.97
CA VAL A 432 15.40 21.22 13.15
C VAL A 432 15.54 20.05 14.13
N ARG A 433 15.59 18.81 13.65
CA ARG A 433 15.84 17.62 14.46
C ARG A 433 17.18 17.70 15.19
N GLU A 434 18.25 18.09 14.51
CA GLU A 434 19.58 18.28 15.11
C GLU A 434 19.53 19.39 16.18
N PHE A 435 18.93 20.54 15.87
CA PHE A 435 18.80 21.66 16.81
C PHE A 435 18.00 21.28 18.06
N GLN A 436 16.86 20.60 17.91
CA GLN A 436 16.07 20.12 19.04
C GLN A 436 16.85 19.12 19.91
N SER A 437 17.63 18.21 19.30
CA SER A 437 18.46 17.26 20.05
C SER A 437 19.48 17.93 20.99
N LYS A 438 19.92 19.15 20.65
CA LYS A 438 20.85 19.96 21.46
C LYS A 438 20.20 20.60 22.70
N ASN A 439 18.89 20.46 22.89
CA ASN A 439 18.13 20.96 24.06
C ASN A 439 18.40 22.45 24.38
N VAL A 440 18.44 23.30 23.34
CA VAL A 440 18.75 24.73 23.48
C VAL A 440 17.58 25.47 24.15
N SER A 441 17.76 25.92 25.39
CA SER A 441 16.77 26.76 26.08
C SER A 441 17.13 28.24 25.96
N VAL A 442 16.41 28.97 25.09
CA VAL A 442 16.49 30.43 25.03
C VAL A 442 15.56 31.02 26.10
N GLU A 443 16.14 31.59 27.15
CA GLU A 443 15.42 32.14 28.30
C GLU A 443 15.03 33.61 28.12
N GLY A 444 15.73 34.33 27.24
CA GLY A 444 15.44 35.72 26.92
C GLY A 444 16.44 36.33 25.94
N VAL A 445 16.16 37.56 25.51
CA VAL A 445 17.00 38.37 24.62
C VAL A 445 17.17 39.78 25.17
N VAL A 446 18.36 40.33 25.01
CA VAL A 446 18.74 41.69 25.43
C VAL A 446 19.26 42.42 24.19
N VAL A 447 18.45 43.32 23.64
CA VAL A 447 18.80 44.12 22.46
C VAL A 447 19.14 45.54 22.91
N ALA A 448 20.37 45.97 22.66
CA ALA A 448 20.91 47.28 23.03
C ALA A 448 21.72 47.88 21.87
N GLU A 449 21.86 49.21 21.83
CA GLU A 449 22.68 49.91 20.82
C GLU A 449 24.16 49.50 20.86
N ASP A 450 24.62 49.04 22.03
CA ASP A 450 26.00 48.63 22.31
C ASP A 450 26.30 47.16 21.93
N GLY A 451 25.28 46.39 21.53
CA GLY A 451 25.39 44.97 21.13
C GLY A 451 24.27 44.07 21.69
N SER A 452 23.70 43.22 20.84
CA SER A 452 22.63 42.29 21.21
C SER A 452 23.18 40.98 21.82
N HIS A 453 22.45 40.45 22.80
CA HIS A 453 22.82 39.23 23.53
C HIS A 453 21.60 38.33 23.76
N ALA A 454 21.77 37.01 23.61
CA ALA A 454 20.78 36.01 24.00
C ALA A 454 21.14 35.40 25.36
N ILE A 455 20.13 35.07 26.17
CA ILE A 455 20.29 34.27 27.38
C ILE A 455 19.94 32.84 26.99
N ILE A 456 20.94 31.96 26.95
CA ILE A 456 20.81 30.58 26.48
C ILE A 456 21.37 29.66 27.55
N ASN A 457 20.56 28.72 28.05
CA ASN A 457 20.94 27.80 29.14
C ASN A 457 21.55 28.54 30.35
N ALA A 458 20.90 29.62 30.79
CA ALA A 458 21.33 30.58 31.81
C ALA A 458 22.66 31.33 31.55
N GLU A 459 23.31 31.19 30.39
CA GLU A 459 24.50 31.97 30.01
C GLU A 459 24.14 33.14 29.08
N LEU A 460 24.80 34.29 29.25
CA LEU A 460 24.63 35.46 28.38
C LEU A 460 25.64 35.41 27.23
N ILE A 461 25.13 35.30 26.00
CA ILE A 461 25.95 35.09 24.80
C ILE A 461 25.73 36.25 23.81
N PRO A 462 26.79 36.96 23.39
CA PRO A 462 26.71 38.04 22.40
C PRO A 462 26.55 37.48 20.98
N GLU A 463 26.05 38.31 20.05
CA GLU A 463 26.16 38.03 18.61
C GLU A 463 27.62 37.71 18.20
N GLY A 464 27.79 36.67 17.37
CA GLY A 464 29.08 36.06 17.05
C GLY A 464 29.62 35.06 18.08
N GLY A 465 28.95 34.88 19.22
CA GLY A 465 29.32 33.90 20.26
C GLY A 465 29.05 32.45 19.85
N GLN A 466 29.87 31.51 20.33
CA GLN A 466 29.66 30.08 20.08
C GLN A 466 28.65 29.48 21.06
N VAL A 467 27.74 28.65 20.55
CA VAL A 467 26.69 27.96 21.31
C VAL A 467 26.54 26.53 20.81
N LEU A 468 26.83 25.54 21.67
CA LEU A 468 26.55 24.11 21.41
C LEU A 468 26.98 23.61 20.00
N GLY A 469 28.12 24.12 19.51
CA GLY A 469 28.70 23.74 18.21
C GLY A 469 28.33 24.64 17.02
N GLY A 470 27.39 25.57 17.17
CA GLY A 470 27.06 26.61 16.19
C GLY A 470 27.49 28.02 16.65
N VAL A 471 27.18 29.03 15.84
CA VAL A 471 27.43 30.45 16.13
C VAL A 471 26.09 31.19 16.24
N LEU A 472 25.95 32.02 17.28
CA LEU A 472 24.84 32.94 17.46
C LEU A 472 24.95 34.07 16.42
N TYR A 473 24.20 33.99 15.31
CA TYR A 473 24.35 34.88 14.16
C TYR A 473 23.68 36.24 14.37
N SER A 474 22.42 36.24 14.83
CA SER A 474 21.65 37.46 15.08
C SER A 474 20.73 37.28 16.29
N VAL A 475 20.58 38.36 17.07
CA VAL A 475 19.67 38.45 18.21
C VAL A 475 18.74 39.64 18.01
N GLN A 476 17.47 39.35 17.79
CA GLN A 476 16.40 40.32 17.60
C GLN A 476 15.44 40.26 18.81
N ARG A 477 14.46 41.16 18.88
CA ARG A 477 13.55 41.24 20.06
C ARG A 477 12.61 40.04 20.20
N ASP A 478 12.35 39.36 19.09
CA ASP A 478 11.35 38.31 18.90
C ASP A 478 11.96 36.98 18.44
N ARG A 479 13.20 36.98 17.93
CA ARG A 479 13.89 35.79 17.39
C ARG A 479 15.39 35.79 17.66
N VAL A 480 15.96 34.60 17.59
CA VAL A 480 17.40 34.34 17.70
C VAL A 480 17.78 33.42 16.54
N GLU A 481 18.83 33.77 15.80
CA GLU A 481 19.29 33.07 14.62
C GLU A 481 20.65 32.40 14.91
N PHE A 482 20.80 31.13 14.52
CA PHE A 482 22.02 30.34 14.67
C PHE A 482 22.56 29.92 13.29
N LEU A 483 23.88 29.87 13.16
CA LEU A 483 24.64 29.35 12.02
C LEU A 483 25.43 28.08 12.41
#